data_AF-A0A653J8Z5-F1
#
_entry.id   AF-A0A653J8Z5-F1
#
_cell.length_a   1.000
_cell.length_b   1.000
_cell.length_c   1.000
_cell.angle_alpha   90.00
_cell.angle_beta   90.00
_cell.angle_gamma   90.00
#
_symmetry.space_group_name_H-M   'P 1'
#
loop_
_entity.id
_entity.type
_entity.pdbx_description
1 polymer ?
#
loop_
_entity_poly.entity_id
_entity_poly.type
_entity_poly.pdbx_seq_one_letter_code
_entity_poly.pdbx_strand_id
1 'polypeptide(L)'
;MSGPSEAEVFWKGFLRSLVDRGLRGVELVISDDNKGLRSAAGKVFHATQQRCRVHWMRNALAHVGPKQRPAVVAMLKTIFAQESARAAHEQWHHVADALRERYEKLAIMMDGSREEVLAYMAFPKEHWPQISSTNPLERVNKEIKRRADVIGIFPNNAAVIRLVGALMLEQNDEWSVSRRYMTLQTIGALSDNPHISLPALAA
;
A
#
# COMPACT_ATOMS: atom_id res chain seq x y z
N MET A 1 -5.80 24.69 6.60
CA MET A 1 -4.73 24.17 7.48
C MET A 1 -3.97 23.12 6.71
N SER A 2 -2.70 23.38 6.39
CA SER A 2 -1.79 22.37 5.85
C SER A 2 -1.67 21.25 6.89
N GLY A 3 -1.98 20.02 6.50
CA GLY A 3 -1.73 18.85 7.35
C GLY A 3 -0.26 18.79 7.76
N PRO A 4 0.06 18.16 8.90
CA PRO A 4 1.45 18.05 9.34
C PRO A 4 2.33 17.53 8.21
N SER A 5 3.39 18.29 7.96
CA SER A 5 4.41 18.13 6.93
C SER A 5 4.72 16.67 6.57
N GLU A 6 5.02 16.41 5.29
CA GLU A 6 5.67 15.17 4.82
C GLU A 6 7.02 14.85 5.51
N ALA A 7 7.43 15.67 6.50
CA ALA A 7 8.60 15.48 7.33
C ALA A 7 8.58 14.15 8.09
N GLU A 8 9.71 13.47 8.01
CA GLU A 8 10.00 12.22 8.74
C GLU A 8 9.72 12.34 10.25
N VAL A 9 9.97 13.50 10.86
CA VAL A 9 9.78 13.72 12.31
C VAL A 9 8.32 13.48 12.72
N PHE A 10 7.37 13.95 11.91
CA PHE A 10 5.95 13.73 12.18
C PHE A 10 5.60 12.25 12.11
N TRP A 11 5.99 11.58 11.02
CA TRP A 11 5.73 10.16 10.84
C TRP A 11 6.37 9.32 11.92
N LYS A 12 7.60 9.63 12.33
CA LYS A 12 8.28 8.92 13.41
C LYS A 12 7.52 9.02 14.74
N GLY A 13 7.00 10.20 15.08
CA GLY A 13 6.16 10.39 16.26
C GLY A 13 4.86 9.59 16.17
N PHE A 14 4.17 9.65 15.03
CA PHE A 14 2.94 8.89 14.79
C PHE A 14 3.16 7.38 14.88
N LEU A 15 4.18 6.84 14.21
CA LEU A 15 4.49 5.41 14.20
C LEU A 15 4.92 4.92 15.58
N ARG A 16 5.69 5.71 16.33
CA ARG A 16 5.99 5.40 17.75
C ARG A 16 4.73 5.33 18.60
N SER A 17 3.77 6.24 18.40
CA SER A 17 2.49 6.17 19.12
C SER A 17 1.71 4.87 18.85
N LEU A 18 1.89 4.23 17.69
CA LEU A 18 1.28 2.92 17.41
C LEU A 18 1.98 1.83 18.23
N VAL A 19 3.31 1.86 18.28
CA VAL A 19 4.11 0.96 19.13
C VAL A 19 3.76 1.15 20.60
N ASP A 20 3.68 2.38 21.09
CA ASP A 20 3.35 2.66 22.50
C ASP A 20 1.94 2.14 22.88
N ARG A 21 1.02 2.11 21.91
CA ARG A 21 -0.33 1.53 22.04
C ARG A 21 -0.39 0.00 21.84
N GLY A 22 0.76 -0.65 21.65
CA GLY A 22 0.86 -2.11 21.60
C GLY A 22 1.01 -2.73 20.21
N LEU A 23 1.17 -1.95 19.13
CA LEU A 23 1.47 -2.52 17.81
C LEU A 23 2.83 -3.24 17.81
N ARG A 24 2.85 -4.52 17.45
CA ARG A 24 4.04 -5.39 17.38
C ARG A 24 3.98 -6.29 16.15
N GLY A 25 5.12 -6.86 15.75
CA GLY A 25 5.20 -7.84 14.65
C GLY A 25 4.81 -7.26 13.28
N VAL A 26 5.20 -6.03 12.98
CA VAL A 26 4.93 -5.41 11.68
C VAL A 26 5.92 -5.97 10.66
N GLU A 27 5.44 -6.85 9.78
CA GLU A 27 6.28 -7.46 8.73
C GLU A 27 6.38 -6.62 7.45
N LEU A 28 5.34 -5.83 7.16
CA LEU A 28 5.21 -5.09 5.91
C LEU A 28 4.58 -3.72 6.13
N VAL A 29 5.16 -2.70 5.51
CA VAL A 29 4.57 -1.37 5.35
C VAL A 29 4.43 -1.06 3.87
N ILE A 30 3.19 -0.85 3.43
CA ILE A 30 2.88 -0.44 2.07
C ILE A 30 2.55 1.05 2.09
N SER A 31 3.33 1.85 1.35
CA SER A 31 3.06 3.28 1.17
C SER A 31 3.02 3.65 -0.30
N ASP A 32 2.56 4.87 -0.58
CA ASP A 32 2.86 5.54 -1.83
C ASP A 32 4.33 6.05 -1.82
N ASP A 33 4.65 7.02 -2.67
CA ASP A 33 6.00 7.61 -2.78
C ASP A 33 6.34 8.59 -1.63
N ASN A 34 5.75 8.43 -0.45
CA ASN A 34 6.04 9.27 0.72
C ASN A 34 7.38 8.89 1.35
N LYS A 35 8.42 9.68 1.04
CA LYS A 35 9.79 9.48 1.56
C LYS A 35 9.87 9.58 3.09
N GLY A 36 9.12 10.50 3.70
CA GLY A 36 9.12 10.69 5.16
C GLY A 36 8.56 9.48 5.90
N LEU A 37 7.45 8.92 5.40
CA LEU A 37 6.84 7.72 5.96
C LEU A 37 7.76 6.50 5.80
N ARG A 38 8.32 6.27 4.61
CA ARG A 38 9.26 5.13 4.37
C ARG A 38 10.48 5.20 5.31
N SER A 39 11.11 6.37 5.41
CA SER A 39 12.26 6.57 6.29
C SER A 39 11.91 6.33 7.77
N ALA A 40 10.78 6.88 8.23
CA ALA A 40 10.31 6.69 9.59
C ALA A 40 9.94 5.22 9.88
N ALA A 41 9.22 4.57 8.97
CA ALA A 41 8.78 3.18 9.09
C ALA A 41 9.96 2.20 9.16
N GLY A 42 10.97 2.39 8.31
CA GLY A 42 12.20 1.60 8.36
C GLY A 42 12.94 1.72 9.69
N LYS A 43 12.88 2.88 10.35
CA LYS A 43 13.50 3.14 11.65
C LYS A 43 12.69 2.65 12.86
N VAL A 44 11.36 2.58 12.73
CA VAL A 44 10.46 2.26 13.86
C VAL A 44 10.07 0.78 13.86
N PHE A 45 9.80 0.20 12.70
CA PHE A 45 9.25 -1.16 12.61
C PHE A 45 10.25 -2.21 12.15
N HIS A 46 11.35 -1.81 11.51
CA HIS A 46 12.28 -2.74 10.84
C HIS A 46 11.57 -3.67 9.82
N ALA A 47 10.39 -3.26 9.34
CA ALA A 47 9.54 -4.01 8.44
C ALA A 47 10.00 -3.87 6.98
N THR A 48 9.63 -4.85 6.15
CA THR A 48 9.75 -4.73 4.69
C THR A 48 9.00 -3.49 4.22
N GLN A 49 9.64 -2.67 3.40
CA GLN A 49 9.02 -1.48 2.82
C GLN A 49 8.60 -1.77 1.39
N GLN A 50 7.34 -1.51 1.09
CA GLN A 50 6.80 -1.69 -0.25
C GLN A 50 6.16 -0.41 -0.78
N ARG A 51 6.45 -0.12 -2.04
CA ARG A 51 5.72 0.89 -2.80
C ARG A 51 4.49 0.28 -3.45
N CYS A 52 3.35 0.93 -3.25
CA CYS A 52 2.09 0.52 -3.85
C CYS A 52 2.19 0.47 -5.39
N ARG A 53 1.92 -0.69 -5.99
CA ARG A 53 2.01 -0.92 -7.45
C ARG A 53 1.15 0.03 -8.25
N VAL A 54 -0.05 0.36 -7.75
CA VAL A 54 -0.98 1.27 -8.45
C VAL A 54 -0.42 2.68 -8.54
N HIS A 55 0.13 3.19 -7.44
CA HIS A 55 0.77 4.51 -7.39
C HIS A 55 2.05 4.53 -8.22
N TRP A 56 2.85 3.47 -8.14
CA TRP A 56 4.03 3.32 -8.98
C TRP A 56 3.69 3.31 -10.48
N MET A 57 2.68 2.54 -10.90
CA MET A 57 2.21 2.50 -12.30
C MET A 57 1.78 3.88 -12.78
N ARG A 58 1.09 4.66 -11.94
CA ARG A 58 0.70 6.03 -12.28
C ARG A 58 1.92 6.93 -12.53
N ASN A 59 2.93 6.83 -11.66
CA ASN A 59 4.17 7.59 -11.78
C ASN A 59 4.97 7.15 -13.01
N ALA A 60 5.08 5.85 -13.27
CA ALA A 60 5.72 5.29 -14.46
C ALA A 60 5.09 5.84 -15.76
N LEU A 61 3.75 5.86 -15.85
CA LEU A 61 3.03 6.32 -17.05
C LEU A 61 3.06 7.86 -17.23
N ALA A 62 3.49 8.61 -16.21
CA ALA A 62 3.73 10.04 -16.36
C ALA A 62 4.93 10.33 -17.29
N HIS A 63 5.86 9.38 -17.43
CA HIS A 63 7.00 9.48 -18.34
C HIS A 63 6.68 9.06 -19.79
N VAL A 64 5.43 8.70 -20.08
CA VAL A 64 5.01 8.13 -21.37
C VAL A 64 3.89 8.95 -21.99
N GLY A 65 4.05 9.30 -23.27
CA GLY A 65 3.05 10.00 -24.07
C GLY A 65 1.72 9.22 -24.14
N PRO A 66 0.55 9.89 -24.13
CA PRO A 66 -0.75 9.23 -24.03
C PRO A 66 -1.00 8.12 -25.08
N LYS A 67 -0.55 8.34 -26.33
CA LYS A 67 -0.71 7.39 -27.44
C LYS A 67 0.04 6.07 -27.22
N GLN A 68 1.15 6.09 -26.48
CA GLN A 68 2.00 4.91 -26.26
C GLN A 68 1.72 4.22 -24.92
N ARG A 69 0.96 4.84 -24.02
CA ARG A 69 0.64 4.26 -22.70
C ARG A 69 0.05 2.85 -22.78
N PRO A 70 -0.89 2.50 -23.69
CA PRO A 70 -1.42 1.14 -23.73
C PRO A 70 -0.34 0.06 -23.94
N ALA A 71 0.62 0.31 -24.84
CA ALA A 71 1.73 -0.61 -25.10
C ALA A 71 2.66 -0.72 -23.89
N VAL A 72 3.03 0.40 -23.27
CA VAL A 72 3.89 0.38 -22.08
C VAL A 72 3.19 -0.30 -20.90
N VAL A 73 1.89 -0.08 -20.70
CA VAL A 73 1.10 -0.80 -19.69
C VAL A 73 1.13 -2.30 -19.93
N ALA A 74 0.97 -2.74 -21.18
CA ALA A 74 1.03 -4.17 -21.51
C ALA A 74 2.38 -4.77 -21.15
N MET A 75 3.48 -4.10 -21.50
CA MET A 75 4.84 -4.52 -21.12
C MET A 75 5.01 -4.59 -19.61
N LEU A 76 4.65 -3.54 -18.87
CA LEU A 76 4.77 -3.51 -17.42
C LEU A 76 3.92 -4.60 -16.74
N LYS A 77 2.74 -4.92 -17.28
CA LYS A 77 1.90 -6.01 -16.75
C LYS A 77 2.55 -7.38 -16.84
N THR A 78 3.45 -7.62 -17.81
CA THR A 78 4.17 -8.90 -17.92
C THR A 78 5.06 -9.18 -16.71
N ILE A 79 5.60 -8.14 -16.07
CA ILE A 79 6.39 -8.23 -14.84
C ILE A 79 5.52 -8.79 -13.71
N PHE A 80 4.31 -8.24 -13.55
CA PHE A 80 3.41 -8.59 -12.46
C PHE A 80 2.64 -9.89 -12.67
N ALA A 81 2.69 -10.45 -13.88
CA ALA A 81 2.11 -11.74 -14.23
C ALA A 81 3.04 -12.91 -13.88
N GLN A 82 4.27 -12.65 -13.43
CA GLN A 82 5.22 -13.71 -13.11
C GLN A 82 4.84 -14.46 -11.83
N GLU A 83 5.10 -15.76 -11.84
CA GLU A 83 4.67 -16.70 -10.79
C GLU A 83 5.69 -16.85 -9.66
N SER A 84 6.84 -16.17 -9.74
CA SER A 84 7.92 -16.15 -8.74
C SER A 84 8.65 -14.81 -8.71
N ALA A 85 9.25 -14.47 -7.55
CA ALA A 85 10.08 -13.27 -7.39
C ALA A 85 11.24 -13.23 -8.40
N ARG A 86 11.95 -14.35 -8.57
CA ARG A 86 13.08 -14.44 -9.50
C ARG A 86 12.66 -14.11 -10.94
N ALA A 87 11.58 -14.74 -11.42
CA ALA A 87 11.07 -14.49 -12.77
C ALA A 87 10.58 -13.04 -12.93
N ALA A 88 9.98 -12.45 -11.89
CA ALA A 88 9.59 -11.04 -11.90
C ALA A 88 10.79 -10.09 -12.00
N HIS A 89 11.89 -10.38 -11.30
CA HIS A 89 13.12 -9.61 -11.37
C HIS A 89 13.76 -9.69 -12.78
N GLU A 90 13.83 -10.89 -13.35
CA GLU A 90 14.33 -11.11 -14.72
C GLU A 90 13.46 -10.35 -15.74
N GLN A 91 12.13 -10.49 -15.65
CA GLN A 91 11.21 -9.78 -16.54
C GLN A 91 11.26 -8.27 -16.35
N TRP A 92 11.47 -7.79 -15.13
CA TRP A 92 11.65 -6.35 -14.85
C TRP A 92 12.84 -5.80 -15.62
N HIS A 93 13.98 -6.49 -15.58
CA HIS A 93 15.17 -6.10 -16.33
C HIS A 93 14.92 -6.05 -17.83
N HIS A 94 14.33 -7.11 -18.39
CA HIS A 94 14.02 -7.15 -19.82
C HIS A 94 13.10 -6.00 -20.26
N VAL A 95 12.08 -5.69 -19.47
CA VAL A 95 11.15 -4.59 -19.77
C VAL A 95 11.82 -3.22 -19.61
N ALA A 96 12.65 -3.03 -18.58
CA ALA A 96 13.39 -1.78 -18.38
C ALA A 96 14.32 -1.51 -19.56
N ASP A 97 15.08 -2.52 -20.01
CA ASP A 97 16.02 -2.39 -21.12
C ASP A 97 15.30 -2.16 -22.46
N ALA A 98 14.19 -2.86 -22.72
CA ALA A 98 13.38 -2.65 -23.92
C ALA A 98 12.76 -1.24 -23.99
N LEU A 99 12.50 -0.61 -22.84
CA LEU A 99 11.96 0.75 -22.78
C LEU A 99 13.04 1.83 -22.74
N ARG A 100 14.31 1.47 -22.50
CA ARG A 100 15.40 2.40 -22.16
C ARG A 100 15.70 3.41 -23.24
N GLU A 101 15.80 2.97 -24.50
CA GLU A 101 16.13 3.83 -25.64
C GLU A 101 15.07 4.93 -25.85
N ARG A 102 13.79 4.56 -25.72
CA ARG A 102 12.68 5.47 -26.00
C ARG A 102 12.21 6.27 -24.78
N TYR A 103 12.37 5.71 -23.58
CA TYR A 103 11.84 6.22 -22.33
C TYR A 103 12.89 6.16 -21.22
N GLU A 104 14.06 6.77 -21.44
CA GLU A 104 15.18 6.76 -20.50
C GLU A 104 14.77 7.09 -19.05
N LYS A 105 13.98 8.15 -18.84
CA LYS A 105 13.48 8.53 -17.51
C LYS A 105 12.64 7.45 -16.84
N LEU A 106 11.83 6.72 -17.62
CA LEU A 106 11.06 5.59 -17.10
C LEU A 106 11.99 4.43 -16.73
N ALA A 107 12.96 4.10 -17.57
CA ALA A 107 13.91 3.02 -17.29
C ALA A 107 14.75 3.31 -16.02
N ILE A 108 15.25 4.54 -15.86
CA ILE A 108 15.95 4.96 -14.63
C ILE A 108 15.04 4.82 -13.41
N MET A 109 13.78 5.25 -13.51
CA MET A 109 12.81 5.08 -12.43
C MET A 109 12.58 3.60 -12.11
N MET A 110 12.45 2.75 -13.13
CA MET A 110 12.28 1.31 -12.98
C MET A 110 13.47 0.68 -12.26
N ASP A 111 14.70 0.99 -12.66
CA ASP A 111 15.92 0.46 -12.04
C ASP A 111 16.00 0.82 -10.55
N GLY A 112 15.65 2.06 -10.20
CA GLY A 112 15.68 2.55 -8.82
C GLY A 112 14.52 2.10 -7.93
N SER A 113 13.53 1.37 -8.47
CA SER A 113 12.29 1.06 -7.74
C SER A 113 11.90 -0.42 -7.74
N ARG A 114 12.67 -1.31 -8.39
CA ARG A 114 12.33 -2.74 -8.48
C ARG A 114 12.08 -3.39 -7.12
N GLU A 115 13.05 -3.26 -6.20
CA GLU A 115 12.99 -3.93 -4.89
C GLU A 115 11.76 -3.49 -4.09
N GLU A 116 11.48 -2.18 -4.04
CA GLU A 116 10.32 -1.67 -3.31
C GLU A 116 8.99 -2.02 -3.97
N VAL A 117 8.93 -2.21 -5.29
CA VAL A 117 7.68 -2.57 -6.00
C VAL A 117 7.40 -4.07 -5.93
N LEU A 118 8.45 -4.90 -5.98
CA LEU A 118 8.34 -6.37 -5.96
C LEU A 118 8.45 -6.97 -4.54
N ALA A 119 8.68 -6.16 -3.50
CA ALA A 119 8.79 -6.61 -2.11
C ALA A 119 7.67 -7.56 -1.65
N TYR A 120 6.43 -7.39 -2.15
CA TYR A 120 5.32 -8.27 -1.83
C TYR A 120 5.56 -9.73 -2.21
N MET A 121 6.46 -9.99 -3.17
CA MET A 121 6.75 -11.35 -3.65
C MET A 121 7.59 -12.17 -2.66
N ALA A 122 8.09 -11.56 -1.58
CA ALA A 122 8.68 -12.26 -0.44
C ALA A 122 7.60 -12.88 0.48
N PHE A 123 6.34 -12.48 0.34
CA PHE A 123 5.21 -13.00 1.12
C PHE A 123 4.55 -14.19 0.41
N PRO A 124 3.72 -15.00 1.10
CA PRO A 124 2.95 -16.07 0.50
C PRO A 124 2.16 -15.59 -0.71
N LYS A 125 2.22 -16.36 -1.78
CA LYS A 125 1.66 -16.03 -3.10
C LYS A 125 0.16 -15.73 -3.07
N GLU A 126 -0.56 -16.43 -2.20
CA GLU A 126 -1.99 -16.22 -1.94
C GLU A 126 -2.33 -14.81 -1.44
N HIS A 127 -1.37 -14.05 -0.92
CA HIS A 127 -1.55 -12.66 -0.46
C HIS A 127 -1.14 -11.60 -1.48
N TRP A 128 -0.44 -11.98 -2.55
CA TRP A 128 0.05 -11.01 -3.54
C TRP A 128 -1.05 -10.12 -4.13
N PRO A 129 -2.26 -10.62 -4.48
CA PRO A 129 -3.32 -9.76 -5.00
C PRO A 129 -3.73 -8.65 -4.02
N GLN A 130 -3.71 -8.93 -2.72
CA GLN A 130 -4.10 -8.02 -1.65
C GLN A 130 -2.95 -7.07 -1.27
N ILE A 131 -1.71 -7.58 -1.24
CA ILE A 131 -0.53 -6.83 -0.82
C ILE A 131 -0.05 -5.89 -1.92
N SER A 132 -0.12 -6.30 -3.19
CA SER A 132 0.47 -5.53 -4.29
C SER A 132 -0.11 -4.12 -4.47
N SER A 133 -1.25 -3.80 -3.86
CA SER A 133 -1.88 -2.48 -3.95
C SER A 133 -2.59 -2.05 -2.67
N THR A 134 -2.84 -0.75 -2.54
CA THR A 134 -3.66 -0.15 -1.47
C THR A 134 -5.16 -0.16 -1.80
N ASN A 135 -5.61 -1.00 -2.74
CA ASN A 135 -7.01 -1.02 -3.21
C ASN A 135 -8.07 -1.17 -2.09
N PRO A 136 -7.86 -1.99 -1.04
CA PRO A 136 -8.78 -2.03 0.09
C PRO A 136 -8.94 -0.66 0.77
N LEU A 137 -7.84 0.07 0.96
CA LEU A 137 -7.82 1.41 1.54
C LEU A 137 -8.48 2.44 0.63
N GLU A 138 -8.28 2.38 -0.69
CA GLU A 138 -8.89 3.33 -1.62
C GLU A 138 -10.42 3.32 -1.59
N ARG A 139 -11.03 2.14 -1.33
CA ARG A 139 -12.48 2.05 -1.15
C ARG A 139 -12.94 2.81 0.08
N VAL A 140 -12.24 2.63 1.20
CA VAL A 140 -12.51 3.33 2.46
C VAL A 140 -12.33 4.84 2.28
N ASN A 141 -11.26 5.27 1.61
CA ASN A 141 -11.02 6.67 1.29
C ASN A 141 -12.13 7.27 0.42
N LYS A 142 -12.62 6.52 -0.56
CA LYS A 142 -13.74 6.95 -1.41
C LYS A 142 -15.04 7.10 -0.62
N GLU A 143 -15.29 6.21 0.34
CA GLU A 143 -16.44 6.31 1.25
C GLU A 143 -16.37 7.57 2.11
N ILE A 144 -15.22 7.80 2.75
CA ILE A 144 -14.96 9.02 3.54
C ILE A 144 -15.21 10.25 2.67
N LYS A 145 -14.63 10.29 1.47
CA LYS A 145 -14.80 11.42 0.55
C LYS A 145 -16.27 11.64 0.19
N ARG A 146 -17.00 10.59 -0.18
CA ARG A 146 -18.43 10.70 -0.52
C ARG A 146 -19.26 11.31 0.61
N ARG A 147 -19.01 10.89 1.86
CA ARG A 147 -19.74 11.38 3.04
C ARG A 147 -19.32 12.81 3.41
N ALA A 148 -18.05 13.14 3.26
CA ALA A 148 -17.53 14.49 3.48
C ALA A 148 -18.05 15.50 2.43
N ASP A 149 -18.14 15.08 1.16
CA ASP A 149 -18.61 15.93 0.05
C ASP A 149 -20.08 16.38 0.26
N VAL A 150 -20.92 15.56 0.90
CA VAL A 150 -22.31 15.93 1.26
C VAL A 150 -22.36 17.04 2.31
N ILE A 151 -21.42 17.06 3.24
CA ILE A 151 -21.36 18.07 4.31
C ILE A 151 -20.78 19.38 3.79
N GLY A 152 -19.81 19.31 2.87
CA GLY A 152 -19.16 20.45 2.25
C GLY A 152 -18.18 21.17 3.19
N ILE A 153 -18.68 21.80 4.26
CA ILE A 153 -17.88 22.58 5.21
C ILE A 153 -18.11 22.07 6.64
N PHE A 154 -17.01 21.76 7.33
CA PHE A 154 -17.04 21.33 8.72
C PHE A 154 -16.84 22.51 9.68
N PRO A 155 -17.57 22.56 10.81
CA PRO A 155 -17.47 23.65 11.78
C PRO A 155 -16.18 23.63 12.60
N ASN A 156 -15.54 22.47 12.75
CA ASN A 156 -14.25 22.30 13.45
C ASN A 156 -13.64 20.92 13.18
N ASN A 157 -12.37 20.73 13.59
CA ASN A 157 -11.64 19.47 13.44
C ASN A 157 -12.32 18.30 14.16
N ALA A 158 -12.94 18.53 15.31
CA ALA A 158 -13.61 17.47 16.06
C ALA A 158 -14.82 16.91 15.28
N ALA A 159 -15.52 17.73 14.50
CA ALA A 159 -16.60 17.27 13.62
C ALA A 159 -16.07 16.33 12.51
N VAL A 160 -14.91 16.64 11.93
CA VAL A 160 -14.25 15.78 10.95
C VAL A 160 -13.86 14.44 11.58
N ILE A 161 -13.21 14.48 12.75
CA ILE A 161 -12.78 13.27 13.47
C ILE A 161 -13.98 12.39 13.81
N ARG A 162 -15.11 12.98 14.25
CA ARG A 162 -16.34 12.22 14.54
C ARG A 162 -16.90 11.51 13.31
N LEU A 163 -16.97 12.20 12.16
CA LEU A 163 -17.45 11.57 10.92
C LEU A 163 -16.54 10.43 10.49
N VAL A 164 -15.24 10.71 10.37
CA VAL A 164 -14.26 9.70 9.93
C VAL A 164 -14.24 8.53 10.91
N GLY A 165 -14.25 8.80 12.22
CA GLY A 165 -14.30 7.77 13.26
C GLY A 165 -15.55 6.89 13.17
N ALA A 166 -16.73 7.49 12.96
CA ALA A 166 -17.96 6.73 12.76
C ALA A 166 -17.89 5.81 11.53
N LEU A 167 -17.34 6.29 10.41
CA LEU A 167 -17.12 5.48 9.21
C LEU A 167 -16.08 4.37 9.43
N MET A 168 -15.04 4.63 10.23
CA MET A 168 -14.05 3.59 10.56
C MET A 168 -14.65 2.49 11.43
N LEU A 169 -15.55 2.83 12.36
CA LEU A 169 -16.28 1.86 13.17
C LEU A 169 -17.20 1.00 12.30
N GLU A 170 -18.01 1.63 11.44
CA GLU A 170 -18.89 0.92 10.48
C GLU A 170 -18.07 -0.03 9.58
N GLN A 171 -16.93 0.44 9.06
CA GLN A 171 -16.07 -0.38 8.21
C GLN A 171 -15.42 -1.53 8.97
N ASN A 172 -15.01 -1.32 10.22
CA ASN A 172 -14.45 -2.35 11.09
C ASN A 172 -15.48 -3.46 11.34
N ASP A 173 -16.72 -3.09 11.64
CA ASP A 173 -17.80 -4.06 11.90
C ASP A 173 -18.06 -4.90 10.64
N GLU A 174 -18.14 -4.28 9.46
CA GLU A 174 -18.28 -4.98 8.18
C GLU A 174 -17.14 -5.98 7.93
N TRP A 175 -15.88 -5.60 8.20
CA TRP A 175 -14.72 -6.47 7.99
C TRP A 175 -14.61 -7.59 9.02
N SER A 176 -15.07 -7.34 10.24
CA SER A 176 -15.09 -8.35 11.30
C SER A 176 -16.03 -9.51 10.95
N VAL A 177 -17.14 -9.21 10.26
CA VAL A 177 -18.21 -10.15 9.92
C VAL A 177 -18.06 -10.73 8.51
N SER A 178 -17.92 -9.90 7.48
CA SER A 178 -18.18 -10.34 6.10
C SER A 178 -16.94 -10.59 5.24
N ARG A 179 -15.87 -9.80 5.41
CA ARG A 179 -14.82 -9.69 4.39
C ARG A 179 -13.41 -9.56 4.97
N ARG A 180 -12.83 -10.70 5.33
CA ARG A 180 -11.39 -10.80 5.64
C ARG A 180 -10.61 -10.96 4.34
N TYR A 181 -9.81 -9.95 3.98
CA TYR A 181 -8.99 -9.97 2.77
C TYR A 181 -7.86 -11.02 2.81
N MET A 182 -7.40 -11.34 4.01
CA MET A 182 -6.42 -12.38 4.31
C MET A 182 -6.95 -13.18 5.50
N THR A 183 -6.78 -14.50 5.50
CA THR A 183 -7.28 -15.35 6.58
C THR A 183 -6.31 -15.32 7.77
N LEU A 184 -6.82 -15.57 8.98
CA LEU A 184 -5.96 -15.62 10.17
C LEU A 184 -4.93 -16.76 10.11
N GLN A 185 -5.29 -17.87 9.45
CA GLN A 185 -4.39 -19.01 9.26
C GLN A 185 -3.17 -18.64 8.41
N THR A 186 -3.42 -17.94 7.31
CA THR A 186 -2.41 -17.59 6.31
C THR A 186 -1.51 -16.44 6.79
N ILE A 187 -2.08 -15.46 7.50
CA ILE A 187 -1.32 -14.44 8.23
C ILE A 187 -0.53 -15.04 9.40
N GLY A 188 -1.08 -16.03 10.11
CA GLY A 188 -0.40 -16.66 11.25
C GLY A 188 0.93 -17.31 10.86
N ALA A 189 1.06 -17.78 9.63
CA ALA A 189 2.33 -18.30 9.10
C ALA A 189 3.41 -17.21 8.88
N LEU A 190 3.03 -15.93 8.93
CA LEU A 190 3.92 -14.78 8.73
C LEU A 190 4.31 -14.07 10.02
N SER A 191 3.72 -14.42 11.15
CA SER A 191 3.89 -13.66 12.39
C SER A 191 4.13 -14.58 13.56
N ASP A 192 5.15 -14.27 14.36
CA ASP A 192 5.41 -14.93 15.65
C ASP A 192 4.42 -14.49 16.75
N ASN A 193 3.42 -13.67 16.42
CA ASN A 193 2.40 -13.26 17.36
C ASN A 193 1.52 -14.46 17.79
N PRO A 194 1.06 -14.50 19.05
CA PRO A 194 0.11 -15.52 19.49
C PRO A 194 -1.11 -15.55 18.57
N HIS A 195 -1.59 -16.75 18.20
CA HIS A 195 -2.79 -16.89 17.38
C HIS A 195 -3.98 -16.16 18.03
N ILE A 196 -4.36 -15.03 17.46
CA ILE A 196 -5.55 -14.28 17.87
C ILE A 196 -6.75 -15.00 17.25
N SER A 197 -7.61 -15.59 18.08
CA SER A 197 -8.92 -16.05 17.64
C SER A 197 -9.88 -14.87 17.67
N LEU A 198 -10.51 -14.58 16.53
CA LEU A 198 -11.67 -13.69 16.51
C LEU A 198 -12.89 -14.48 16.99
N PRO A 199 -13.86 -13.84 17.68
CA PRO A 199 -15.12 -14.49 18.04
C PRO A 199 -15.74 -15.17 16.80
N ALA A 200 -16.34 -16.35 17.03
CA ALA A 200 -17.07 -17.03 15.97
C ALA A 200 -18.15 -16.08 15.42
N LEU A 201 -18.30 -16.07 14.09
CA LEU A 201 -19.40 -15.40 13.43
C LEU A 201 -20.72 -15.91 14.04
N ALA A 202 -21.52 -15.01 14.61
CA ALA A 202 -22.90 -15.35 14.94
C ALA A 202 -23.60 -15.71 13.61
N ALA A 203 -24.12 -16.94 13.56
CA ALA A 203 -24.79 -17.51 12.39
C ALA A 203 -26.09 -16.79 12.05
#